data_AF-A0A1A9C0G4-F1
#
_entry.id   AF-A0A1A9C0G4-F1
#
_cell.length_a   1.000
_cell.length_b   1.000
_cell.length_c   1.000
_cell.angle_alpha   90.00
_cell.angle_beta   90.00
_cell.angle_gamma   90.00
#
_symmetry.space_group_name_H-M   'P 1'
#
loop_
_entity.id
_entity.type
_entity.pdbx_description
1 polymer ?
#
loop_
_entity_poly.entity_id
_entity_poly.type
_entity_poly.pdbx_seq_one_letter_code
_entity_poly.pdbx_strand_id
1 'polypeptide(L)'
;MQLPEDQLRAGHIPADLYRQLPPGTDVRQIVIVQEAPRSYTGPIVLTLVVVTGSVVVLLVIALVVQAVAASVVSVLSATCGVSYTLSRTSKRRKAPPALRK
;
A
#
# COMPACT_ATOMS: atom_id res chain seq x y z
N MET A 1 10.96 8.63 -26.74
CA MET A 1 11.59 9.94 -27.02
C MET A 1 11.04 10.95 -26.02
N GLN A 2 11.78 11.23 -24.93
CA GLN A 2 11.41 12.15 -23.84
C GLN A 2 12.25 13.45 -23.91
N LEU A 3 12.51 13.93 -25.13
CA LEU A 3 13.44 15.04 -25.34
C LEU A 3 13.01 16.44 -24.81
N PRO A 4 11.73 16.80 -24.62
CA PRO A 4 11.39 18.19 -24.26
C PRO A 4 11.84 18.61 -22.86
N GLU A 5 11.66 17.73 -21.88
CA GLU A 5 11.90 18.02 -20.45
C GLU A 5 13.40 18.15 -20.16
N ASP A 6 14.22 17.27 -20.74
CA ASP A 6 15.67 17.26 -20.55
C ASP A 6 16.32 18.48 -21.25
N GLN A 7 15.78 18.91 -22.39
CA GLN A 7 16.25 20.13 -23.07
C GLN A 7 15.86 21.40 -22.32
N LEU A 8 14.67 21.45 -21.72
CA LEU A 8 14.24 22.55 -20.85
C LEU A 8 15.10 22.63 -19.57
N ARG A 9 15.45 21.49 -18.97
CA ARG A 9 16.35 21.41 -17.81
C ARG A 9 17.80 21.79 -18.15
N ALA A 10 18.22 21.59 -19.39
CA ALA A 10 19.53 22.02 -19.90
C ALA A 10 19.59 23.52 -20.22
N GLY A 11 18.53 24.29 -19.93
CA GLY A 11 18.47 25.73 -20.21
C GLY A 11 18.30 26.07 -21.69
N HIS A 12 17.92 25.09 -22.52
CA HIS A 12 17.64 25.34 -23.93
C HIS A 12 16.28 26.03 -24.07
N ILE A 13 16.28 27.20 -24.73
CA ILE A 13 15.05 27.92 -25.02
C ILE A 13 14.41 27.28 -26.26
N PRO A 14 13.16 26.78 -26.18
CA PRO A 14 12.50 26.13 -27.31
C PRO A 14 12.39 27.05 -28.52
N ALA A 15 12.70 26.53 -29.71
CA ALA A 15 12.60 27.27 -30.97
C ALA A 15 11.18 27.82 -31.21
N ASP A 16 10.16 27.12 -30.73
CA ASP A 16 8.76 27.51 -30.88
C ASP A 16 8.39 28.74 -30.02
N LEU A 17 9.13 29.00 -28.95
CA LEU A 17 8.94 30.20 -28.11
C LEU A 17 9.33 31.46 -28.89
N TYR A 18 10.36 31.38 -29.73
CA TYR A 18 10.75 32.49 -30.60
C TYR A 18 9.70 32.81 -31.68
N ARG A 19 8.89 31.82 -32.09
CA ARG A 19 7.80 32.02 -33.06
C ARG A 19 6.59 32.72 -32.46
N GLN A 20 6.46 32.73 -31.13
CA GLN A 20 5.37 33.39 -30.41
C GLN A 20 5.71 34.83 -30.04
N LEU A 21 6.94 35.29 -30.33
CA LEU A 21 7.36 36.66 -30.05
C LEU A 21 6.67 37.65 -31.01
N PRO A 22 6.24 38.81 -30.51
CA PRO A 22 5.72 39.88 -31.37
C PRO A 22 6.77 40.31 -32.42
N PRO A 23 6.36 40.60 -33.66
CA PRO A 23 7.28 41.07 -34.69
C PRO A 23 7.95 42.39 -34.25
N GLY A 24 9.27 42.49 -34.42
CA GLY A 24 10.08 43.65 -34.00
C GLY A 24 10.67 43.54 -32.59
N THR A 25 10.44 42.44 -31.87
CA THR A 25 11.07 42.19 -30.56
C THR A 25 12.55 41.85 -30.73
N ASP A 26 13.45 42.59 -30.06
CA ASP A 26 14.88 42.28 -30.05
C ASP A 26 15.15 41.03 -29.20
N VAL A 27 15.62 39.97 -29.86
CA VAL A 27 15.93 38.68 -29.24
C VAL A 27 17.06 38.74 -28.22
N ARG A 28 17.88 39.80 -28.24
CA ARG A 28 18.99 39.99 -27.30
C ARG A 28 18.54 40.55 -25.95
N GLN A 29 17.32 41.05 -25.84
CA GLN A 29 16.81 41.72 -24.63
C GLN A 29 15.61 41.01 -23.99
N ILE A 30 15.35 39.76 -24.35
CA ILE A 30 14.20 39.02 -23.83
C ILE A 30 14.58 38.30 -22.53
N VAL A 31 13.76 38.46 -21.49
CA VAL A 31 13.83 37.67 -20.26
C VAL A 31 12.70 36.66 -20.29
N ILE A 32 13.03 35.37 -20.42
CA ILE A 32 12.06 34.27 -20.38
C ILE A 32 12.02 33.75 -18.94
N VAL A 33 10.93 34.05 -18.23
CA VAL A 33 10.71 33.53 -16.89
C VAL A 33 10.02 32.17 -17.00
N GLN A 34 10.69 31.12 -16.54
CA GLN A 34 10.03 29.84 -16.33
C GLN A 34 9.19 29.92 -15.05
N GLU A 35 7.88 29.94 -15.19
CA GLU A 35 6.97 29.80 -14.04
C GLU A 35 7.08 28.38 -13.50
N ALA A 36 7.25 28.23 -12.19
CA ALA A 36 7.23 26.90 -11.57
C ALA A 36 5.87 26.22 -11.86
N PRO A 37 5.82 24.90 -12.07
CA PRO A 37 4.57 24.21 -12.33
C PRO A 37 3.57 24.52 -11.21
N ARG A 38 2.43 25.13 -11.56
CA ARG A 38 1.40 25.50 -10.58
C ARG A 38 0.79 24.29 -9.85
N SER A 39 0.98 23.09 -10.38
CA SER A 39 0.44 21.87 -9.81
C SER A 39 1.45 20.72 -9.84
N TYR A 40 1.92 20.31 -8.67
CA TYR A 40 2.77 19.12 -8.47
C TYR A 40 1.96 17.82 -8.34
N THR A 41 0.77 17.78 -8.94
CA THR A 41 -0.19 16.67 -8.83
C THR A 41 0.22 15.38 -9.55
N GLY A 42 1.34 15.33 -10.27
CA GLY A 42 1.74 14.13 -11.01
C GLY A 42 2.28 13.03 -10.09
N PRO A 43 3.57 13.06 -9.71
CA PRO A 43 4.21 11.95 -9.00
C PRO A 43 3.72 11.79 -7.55
N ILE A 44 3.47 12.90 -6.85
CA ILE A 44 3.14 12.89 -5.42
C ILE A 44 1.73 12.34 -5.19
N VAL A 45 0.76 12.73 -6.00
CA VAL A 45 -0.60 12.22 -5.87
C VAL A 45 -0.64 10.75 -6.28
N LEU A 46 0.09 10.38 -7.33
CA LEU A 46 0.18 8.99 -7.76
C LEU A 46 0.71 8.09 -6.62
N THR A 47 1.79 8.48 -5.95
CA THR A 47 2.33 7.69 -4.84
C THR A 47 1.35 7.62 -3.67
N LEU A 48 0.69 8.73 -3.31
CA LEU A 48 -0.33 8.73 -2.26
C LEU A 48 -1.50 7.82 -2.58
N VAL A 49 -2.00 7.85 -3.82
CA VAL A 49 -3.11 7.00 -4.28
C VAL A 49 -2.72 5.53 -4.24
N VAL A 50 -1.52 5.19 -4.73
CA VAL A 50 -1.03 3.81 -4.73
C VAL A 50 -0.88 3.29 -3.31
N VAL A 51 -0.18 4.03 -2.44
CA VAL A 51 0.06 3.58 -1.05
C VAL A 51 -1.26 3.43 -0.28
N THR A 52 -2.12 4.45 -0.34
CA THR A 52 -3.40 4.42 0.38
C THR A 52 -4.30 3.32 -0.18
N GLY A 53 -4.39 3.19 -1.51
CA GLY A 53 -5.15 2.13 -2.17
C GLY A 53 -4.67 0.74 -1.81
N SER A 54 -3.35 0.50 -1.80
CA SER A 54 -2.78 -0.78 -1.39
C SER A 54 -3.11 -1.14 0.05
N VAL A 55 -3.03 -0.18 0.99
CA VAL A 55 -3.40 -0.41 2.40
C VAL A 55 -4.87 -0.81 2.52
N VAL A 56 -5.76 -0.10 1.82
CA VAL A 56 -7.20 -0.42 1.83
C VAL A 56 -7.46 -1.82 1.26
N VAL A 57 -6.82 -2.18 0.14
CA VAL A 57 -6.95 -3.52 -0.45
C VAL A 57 -6.48 -4.60 0.53
N LEU A 58 -5.35 -4.41 1.20
CA LEU A 58 -4.86 -5.35 2.20
C LEU A 58 -5.82 -5.49 3.39
N LEU A 59 -6.40 -4.39 3.85
CA LEU A 59 -7.41 -4.42 4.93
C LEU A 59 -8.67 -5.17 4.51
N VAL A 60 -9.15 -4.97 3.28
CA VAL A 60 -10.31 -5.70 2.74
C VAL A 60 -10.01 -7.19 2.67
N ILE A 61 -8.83 -7.59 2.20
CA ILE A 61 -8.41 -8.99 2.16
C ILE A 61 -8.38 -9.57 3.58
N ALA A 62 -7.75 -8.87 4.53
CA ALA A 62 -7.69 -9.32 5.91
C ALA A 62 -9.08 -9.48 6.54
N LEU A 63 -9.99 -8.53 6.28
CA LEU A 63 -11.37 -8.58 6.74
C LEU A 63 -12.11 -9.79 6.16
N VAL A 64 -11.97 -10.05 4.86
CA VAL A 64 -12.60 -11.21 4.21
C VAL A 64 -12.07 -12.51 4.81
N VAL A 65 -10.76 -12.64 5.02
CA VAL A 65 -10.17 -13.84 5.65
C VAL A 65 -10.70 -14.02 7.07
N GLN A 66 -10.79 -12.95 7.86
CA GLN A 66 -11.37 -13.00 9.21
C GLN A 66 -12.83 -13.43 9.20
N ALA A 67 -13.65 -12.88 8.29
CA ALA A 67 -15.05 -13.25 8.16
C ALA A 67 -15.21 -14.73 7.81
N VAL A 68 -14.39 -15.25 6.89
CA VAL A 68 -14.38 -16.68 6.54
C VAL A 68 -13.96 -17.52 7.74
N ALA A 69 -12.87 -17.18 8.42
CA ALA A 69 -12.41 -17.91 9.60
C ALA A 69 -13.46 -17.92 10.72
N ALA A 70 -14.07 -16.77 11.01
CA ALA A 70 -15.12 -16.63 12.00
C ALA A 70 -16.37 -17.45 11.63
N SER A 71 -16.74 -17.50 10.35
CA SER A 71 -17.87 -18.29 9.87
C SER A 71 -17.65 -19.79 10.09
N VAL A 72 -16.45 -20.29 9.80
CA VAL A 72 -16.08 -21.71 10.02
C VAL A 72 -16.13 -22.05 11.51
N VAL A 73 -15.54 -21.21 12.35
CA VAL A 73 -15.57 -21.40 13.82
C VAL A 73 -17.00 -21.35 14.35
N SER A 74 -17.83 -20.45 13.84
CA SER A 74 -19.25 -20.33 14.24
C SER A 74 -20.03 -21.60 13.89
N VAL A 75 -19.89 -22.12 12.67
CA VAL A 75 -20.56 -23.34 12.22
C VAL A 75 -20.10 -24.56 13.03
N LEU A 76 -18.79 -24.71 13.26
CA LEU A 76 -18.23 -25.80 14.07
C LEU A 76 -18.66 -25.71 15.55
N SER A 77 -18.79 -24.50 16.07
CA SER A 77 -19.28 -24.29 17.45
C SER A 77 -20.78 -24.59 17.56
N ALA A 78 -21.56 -24.27 16.54
CA ALA A 78 -23.01 -24.48 16.52
C ALA A 78 -23.42 -25.95 16.32
N THR A 79 -22.58 -26.79 15.71
CA THR A 79 -22.89 -28.20 15.39
C THR A 79 -22.49 -29.22 16.48
N CYS A 80 -22.16 -28.79 17.70
CA CYS A 80 -21.67 -29.58 18.84
C CYS A 80 -20.23 -30.10 18.72
N GLY A 81 -19.31 -29.34 19.34
CA GLY A 81 -18.12 -29.90 19.99
C GLY A 81 -16.82 -29.73 19.22
N VAL A 82 -16.06 -28.70 19.57
CA VAL A 82 -14.60 -28.80 19.63
C VAL A 82 -14.28 -29.81 20.74
N SER A 83 -14.58 -31.09 20.51
CA SER A 83 -14.10 -32.22 21.28
C SER A 83 -12.64 -32.44 20.88
N TYR A 84 -11.77 -31.47 21.15
CA TYR A 84 -10.41 -31.84 21.52
C TYR A 84 -10.59 -32.61 22.82
N THR A 85 -10.66 -33.93 22.71
CA THR A 85 -10.42 -34.84 23.82
C THR A 85 -9.01 -34.57 24.28
N LEU A 86 -8.83 -33.54 25.11
CA LEU A 86 -7.63 -33.31 25.89
C LEU A 86 -7.56 -34.50 26.84
N SER A 87 -6.99 -35.60 26.33
CA SER A 87 -6.73 -36.83 27.07
C SER A 87 -5.64 -36.48 28.06
N ARG A 88 -6.03 -35.80 29.15
CA ARG A 88 -5.21 -35.60 30.32
C ARG A 88 -5.04 -36.97 30.92
N THR A 89 -4.03 -37.69 30.46
CA THR A 89 -3.51 -38.91 31.09
C THR A 89 -2.99 -38.52 32.48
N SER A 90 -3.92 -38.37 33.42
CA SER A 90 -3.64 -38.36 34.84
C SER A 90 -3.17 -39.77 35.16
N LYS A 91 -1.85 -39.99 35.13
CA LYS A 91 -1.22 -41.19 35.68
C LYS A 91 -1.56 -41.23 37.17
N ARG A 92 -2.66 -41.91 37.52
CA ARG A 92 -2.99 -42.29 38.88
C ARG A 92 -1.86 -43.18 39.39
N ARG A 93 -0.88 -42.60 40.08
CA ARG A 93 0.14 -43.37 40.81
C ARG A 93 -0.62 -44.26 41.80
N LYS A 94 -0.60 -45.58 41.56
CA LYS A 94 -1.03 -46.57 42.55
C LYS A 94 -0.18 -46.34 43.81
N ALA A 95 -0.85 -46.05 44.93
CA ALA A 95 -0.21 -46.10 46.24
C ALA A 95 0.26 -47.54 46.51
N PRO A 96 1.47 -47.73 47.06
CA PRO A 96 1.98 -49.07 47.38
C PRO A 96 1.12 -49.71 48.49
N PRO A 97 0.98 -51.05 48.49
CA PRO A 97 0.18 -51.74 49.50
C PRO A 97 0.85 -51.58 50.86
N ALA A 98 0.10 -51.08 51.84
CA ALA A 98 0.54 -51.05 53.23
C ALA A 98 0.77 -52.50 53.71
N LEU A 99 1.98 -52.73 54.22
CA LEU A 99 2.42 -54.00 54.79
C LEU A 99 1.49 -54.40 55.95
N ARG A 100 1.03 -55.66 55.94
CA ARG A 100 0.05 -56.18 56.88
C ARG A 100 0.76 -56.92 58.03
N LYS A 101 0.41 -56.51 59.26
CA LYS A 101 0.61 -57.15 60.57
C LYS A 101 2.03 -57.39 61.07
#